data_AF-A0A059LAX3-F1
#
_entry.id   AF-A0A059LAX3-F1
#
_cell.length_a   1.000
_cell.length_b   1.000
_cell.length_c   1.000
_cell.angle_alpha   90.00
_cell.angle_beta   90.00
_cell.angle_gamma   90.00
#
_symmetry.space_group_name_H-M   'P 1'
#
loop_
_entity.id
_entity.type
_entity.pdbx_description
1 polymer ?
#
loop_
_entity_poly.entity_id
_entity_poly.type
_entity_poly.pdbx_seq_one_letter_code
_entity_poly.pdbx_strand_id
1 'polypeptide(L)'
;MSKLASIPKYVSHVLISFMQPDAQYTAGSFNFQGTGIQFSYDGTVVRDAIRLLKQKNPHTKVLIAVGGATYHNWAGLNTKAVADFIKDFGLDGADLDYEPTDPGCAPSGGTYTCRTDAEYTRVIQTLRQGLPRPLILANAAFHVGAYGEGEWANAQPISAYTGISLAPLRNAGDDLDVIMLMSYDA
;
A
#
# COMPACT_ATOMS: atom_id res chain seq x y z
N MET A 1 -21.63 16.97 6.69
CA MET A 1 -21.18 16.42 5.39
C MET A 1 -19.82 15.78 5.61
N SER A 2 -19.57 14.56 5.11
CA SER A 2 -18.28 13.87 5.32
C SER A 2 -17.12 14.66 4.73
N LYS A 3 -15.98 14.75 5.45
CA LYS A 3 -14.75 15.40 4.97
C LYS A 3 -14.20 14.75 3.69
N LEU A 4 -14.47 13.46 3.50
CA LEU A 4 -14.08 12.71 2.30
C LEU A 4 -14.82 13.21 1.05
N ALA A 5 -16.10 13.56 1.17
CA ALA A 5 -16.89 14.09 0.06
C ALA A 5 -16.63 15.58 -0.25
N SER A 6 -15.76 16.23 0.53
CA SER A 6 -15.32 17.62 0.35
C SER A 6 -13.87 17.74 -0.10
N ILE A 7 -13.22 16.65 -0.49
CA ILE A 7 -11.86 16.69 -1.04
C ILE A 7 -11.84 17.62 -2.27
N PRO A 8 -10.89 18.57 -2.36
CA PRO A 8 -10.83 19.52 -3.47
C PRO A 8 -10.59 18.88 -4.84
N LYS A 9 -11.08 19.53 -5.89
CA LYS A 9 -10.95 19.08 -7.29
C LYS A 9 -9.51 18.91 -7.77
N TYR A 10 -8.51 19.57 -7.18
CA TYR A 10 -7.13 19.41 -7.63
C TYR A 10 -6.46 18.12 -7.10
N VAL A 11 -7.10 17.40 -6.17
CA VAL A 11 -6.56 16.15 -5.61
C VAL A 11 -6.82 15.00 -6.58
N SER A 12 -5.75 14.38 -7.08
CA SER A 12 -5.83 13.27 -8.03
C SER A 12 -5.93 11.90 -7.36
N HIS A 13 -5.36 11.73 -6.15
CA HIS A 13 -5.34 10.47 -5.42
C HIS A 13 -5.70 10.70 -3.96
N VAL A 14 -6.50 9.79 -3.40
CA VAL A 14 -6.82 9.72 -1.98
C VAL A 14 -6.50 8.32 -1.51
N LEU A 15 -5.65 8.18 -0.50
CA LEU A 15 -5.33 6.90 0.12
C LEU A 15 -6.12 6.79 1.42
N ILE A 16 -6.89 5.71 1.57
CA ILE A 16 -7.58 5.35 2.80
C ILE A 16 -6.63 4.49 3.63
N SER A 17 -6.26 4.99 4.80
CA SER A 17 -5.24 4.40 5.66
C SER A 17 -5.84 4.00 7.01
N PHE A 18 -5.63 2.78 7.54
CA PHE A 18 -4.96 1.62 6.93
C PHE A 18 -5.80 0.35 7.11
N MET A 19 -5.76 -0.53 6.11
CA MET A 19 -6.25 -1.90 6.20
C MET A 19 -5.09 -2.81 6.65
N GLN A 20 -5.32 -3.69 7.62
CA GLN A 20 -4.28 -4.64 8.03
C GLN A 20 -4.10 -5.74 6.96
N PRO A 21 -2.89 -6.30 6.76
CA PRO A 21 -2.63 -7.29 5.71
C PRO A 21 -3.51 -8.54 5.81
N ASP A 22 -3.73 -9.03 7.03
CA ASP A 22 -4.50 -10.23 7.35
C ASP A 22 -5.98 -9.94 7.63
N ALA A 23 -6.48 -8.83 7.09
CA ALA A 23 -7.83 -8.34 7.31
C ALA A 23 -8.89 -9.42 7.05
N GLN A 24 -9.93 -9.39 7.87
CA GLN A 24 -11.14 -10.18 7.70
C GLN A 24 -12.24 -9.26 7.21
N TYR A 25 -12.63 -9.42 5.95
CA TYR A 25 -13.73 -8.68 5.34
C TYR A 25 -14.62 -9.63 4.54
N THR A 26 -15.92 -9.55 4.78
CA THR A 26 -16.93 -10.30 4.02
C THR A 26 -17.57 -9.37 3.00
N ALA A 27 -17.55 -9.74 1.72
CA ALA A 27 -18.22 -8.99 0.66
C ALA A 27 -19.69 -8.69 1.01
N GLY A 28 -20.12 -7.46 0.74
CA GLY A 28 -21.44 -6.91 1.04
C GLY A 28 -21.67 -6.52 2.50
N SER A 29 -20.72 -6.79 3.42
CA SER A 29 -20.94 -6.53 4.85
C SER A 29 -20.86 -5.05 5.22
N PHE A 30 -20.01 -4.27 4.54
CA PHE A 30 -19.64 -2.90 4.92
C PHE A 30 -19.21 -2.77 6.39
N ASN A 31 -18.74 -3.86 7.01
CA ASN A 31 -18.31 -3.89 8.39
C ASN A 31 -16.77 -3.74 8.44
N PHE A 32 -16.29 -2.86 9.33
CA PHE A 32 -14.86 -2.64 9.51
C PHE A 32 -14.22 -3.56 10.57
N GLN A 33 -15.01 -4.32 11.32
CA GLN A 33 -14.50 -5.24 12.32
C GLN A 33 -13.52 -6.25 11.69
N GLY A 34 -12.30 -6.31 12.21
CA GLY A 34 -11.24 -7.19 11.71
C GLY A 34 -10.54 -6.70 10.44
N THR A 35 -10.86 -5.51 9.93
CA THR A 35 -10.20 -4.96 8.72
C THR A 35 -8.98 -4.08 9.03
N GLY A 36 -8.83 -3.61 10.27
CA GLY A 36 -7.87 -2.56 10.65
C GLY A 36 -8.41 -1.12 10.43
N ILE A 37 -9.46 -0.93 9.62
CA ILE A 37 -10.08 0.38 9.43
C ILE A 37 -10.84 0.81 10.68
N GLN A 38 -10.54 2.01 11.18
CA GLN A 38 -11.09 2.55 12.43
C GLN A 38 -11.95 3.80 12.23
N PHE A 39 -12.67 3.88 11.11
CA PHE A 39 -13.59 4.99 10.88
C PHE A 39 -14.71 5.02 11.92
N SER A 40 -15.09 6.23 12.32
CA SER A 40 -16.18 6.49 13.27
C SER A 40 -17.57 6.43 12.63
N TYR A 41 -17.65 6.34 11.30
CA TYR A 41 -18.90 6.24 10.54
C TYR A 41 -19.13 4.81 10.06
N ASP A 42 -20.39 4.43 9.89
CA ASP A 42 -20.76 3.15 9.29
C ASP A 42 -20.19 2.99 7.88
N GLY A 43 -19.83 1.77 7.48
CA GLY A 43 -19.20 1.53 6.18
C GLY A 43 -20.07 1.94 4.99
N THR A 44 -21.39 1.83 5.08
CA THR A 44 -22.29 2.32 4.01
C THR A 44 -22.24 3.84 3.85
N VAL A 45 -22.08 4.59 4.96
CA VAL A 45 -21.89 6.05 4.94
C VAL A 45 -20.56 6.40 4.29
N VAL A 46 -19.50 5.65 4.59
CA VAL A 46 -18.18 5.83 3.98
C VAL A 46 -18.23 5.53 2.47
N ARG A 47 -18.84 4.42 2.05
CA ARG A 47 -19.08 4.10 0.64
C ARG A 47 -19.80 5.24 -0.08
N ASP A 48 -20.88 5.75 0.50
CA ASP A 48 -21.67 6.82 -0.12
C ASP A 48 -20.88 8.13 -0.20
N ALA A 49 -20.00 8.41 0.77
CA ALA A 49 -19.09 9.54 0.72
C ALA A 49 -18.04 9.40 -0.40
N ILE A 50 -17.48 8.19 -0.61
CA ILE A 50 -16.56 7.90 -1.72
C ILE A 50 -17.28 8.08 -3.06
N ARG A 51 -18.50 7.53 -3.17
CA ARG A 51 -19.32 7.69 -4.38
C ARG A 51 -19.58 9.17 -4.67
N LEU A 52 -19.92 9.97 -3.66
CA LEU A 52 -20.14 11.41 -3.82
C LEU A 52 -18.85 12.16 -4.19
N LEU A 53 -17.71 11.78 -3.61
CA LEU A 53 -16.40 12.31 -4.01
C LEU A 53 -16.16 12.07 -5.51
N LYS A 54 -16.29 10.83 -5.98
CA LYS A 54 -16.07 10.46 -7.39
C LYS A 54 -17.08 11.10 -8.33
N GLN A 55 -18.31 11.35 -7.88
CA GLN A 55 -19.29 12.12 -8.66
C GLN A 55 -18.89 13.58 -8.86
N LYS A 56 -18.32 14.22 -7.82
CA LYS A 56 -17.87 15.63 -7.89
C LYS A 56 -16.53 15.78 -8.61
N ASN A 57 -15.66 14.79 -8.43
CA ASN A 57 -14.27 14.77 -8.90
C ASN A 57 -13.99 13.40 -9.60
N PRO A 58 -14.50 13.18 -10.82
CA PRO A 58 -14.40 11.89 -11.50
C PRO A 58 -12.96 11.46 -11.84
N HIS A 59 -12.01 12.39 -11.80
CA HIS A 59 -10.59 12.12 -11.98
C HIS A 59 -9.88 11.67 -10.71
N THR A 60 -10.46 11.88 -9.51
CA THR A 60 -9.85 11.47 -8.25
C THR A 60 -9.93 9.96 -8.10
N LYS A 61 -8.77 9.31 -7.93
CA LYS A 61 -8.62 7.90 -7.62
C LYS A 61 -8.60 7.69 -6.11
N VAL A 62 -9.30 6.68 -5.63
CA VAL A 62 -9.31 6.32 -4.21
C VAL A 62 -8.70 4.94 -4.03
N LEU A 63 -7.60 4.84 -3.29
CA LEU A 63 -6.88 3.60 -3.02
C LEU A 63 -7.03 3.22 -1.54
N ILE A 64 -7.00 1.93 -1.23
CA ILE A 64 -6.84 1.45 0.15
C ILE A 64 -5.36 1.18 0.42
N ALA A 65 -4.78 1.83 1.42
CA ALA A 65 -3.44 1.52 1.89
C ALA A 65 -3.49 0.30 2.81
N VAL A 66 -2.77 -0.76 2.44
CA VAL A 66 -2.64 -2.00 3.20
C VAL A 66 -1.28 -2.00 3.89
N GLY A 67 -1.26 -2.20 5.21
CA GLY A 67 -0.02 -2.19 6.00
C GLY A 67 0.12 -0.95 6.87
N GLY A 68 1.31 -0.35 6.85
CA GLY A 68 1.73 0.71 7.76
C GLY A 68 2.44 0.18 9.01
N ALA A 69 3.12 1.09 9.71
CA ALA A 69 4.03 0.82 10.83
C ALA A 69 3.46 0.04 12.05
N THR A 70 2.16 -0.30 12.06
CA THR A 70 1.53 -1.08 13.13
C THR A 70 0.93 -2.42 12.67
N TYR A 71 0.92 -2.69 11.36
CA TYR A 71 0.31 -3.90 10.79
C TYR A 71 1.33 -4.74 10.03
N HIS A 72 1.88 -5.76 10.71
CA HIS A 72 3.03 -6.54 10.22
C HIS A 72 2.72 -8.00 9.83
N ASN A 73 1.46 -8.46 9.92
CA ASN A 73 1.13 -9.86 9.63
C ASN A 73 1.02 -10.16 8.12
N TRP A 74 2.10 -9.94 7.39
CA TRP A 74 2.18 -10.12 5.93
C TRP A 74 2.15 -11.60 5.49
N ALA A 75 2.55 -12.51 6.37
CA ALA A 75 2.35 -13.94 6.17
C ALA A 75 0.86 -14.29 6.00
N GLY A 76 -0.02 -13.58 6.73
CA GLY A 76 -1.46 -13.74 6.68
C GLY A 76 -2.18 -12.94 5.59
N LEU A 77 -1.46 -12.32 4.64
CA LEU A 77 -2.05 -11.43 3.63
C LEU A 77 -3.31 -12.01 2.99
N ASN A 78 -4.44 -11.33 3.20
CA ASN A 78 -5.74 -11.73 2.69
C ASN A 78 -6.13 -10.88 1.48
N THR A 79 -5.61 -11.23 0.31
CA THR A 79 -5.88 -10.48 -0.94
C THR A 79 -7.34 -10.49 -1.35
N LYS A 80 -8.09 -11.54 -0.97
CA LYS A 80 -9.54 -11.59 -1.19
C LYS A 80 -10.28 -10.51 -0.39
N ALA A 81 -9.93 -10.32 0.88
CA ALA A 81 -10.53 -9.26 1.70
C ALA A 81 -10.26 -7.87 1.10
N VAL A 82 -9.02 -7.63 0.63
CA VAL A 82 -8.65 -6.37 -0.05
C VAL A 82 -9.49 -6.15 -1.32
N ALA A 83 -9.59 -7.17 -2.18
CA ALA A 83 -10.37 -7.08 -3.42
C ALA A 83 -11.87 -6.88 -3.17
N ASP A 84 -12.45 -7.59 -2.20
CA ASP A 84 -13.86 -7.44 -1.81
C ASP A 84 -14.13 -6.04 -1.25
N PHE A 85 -13.22 -5.51 -0.42
CA PHE A 85 -13.33 -4.15 0.13
C PHE A 85 -13.26 -3.09 -0.99
N ILE A 86 -12.29 -3.22 -1.91
CA ILE A 86 -12.16 -2.33 -3.08
C ILE A 86 -13.46 -2.31 -3.88
N LYS A 87 -14.03 -3.50 -4.15
CA LYS A 87 -15.27 -3.63 -4.92
C LYS A 87 -16.45 -2.98 -4.22
N ASP A 88 -16.65 -3.26 -2.94
CA ASP A 88 -17.82 -2.79 -2.20
C ASP A 88 -17.81 -1.27 -1.99
N PHE A 89 -16.63 -0.70 -1.72
CA PHE A 89 -16.47 0.73 -1.50
C PHE A 89 -16.25 1.53 -2.79
N GLY A 90 -16.12 0.86 -3.94
CA GLY A 90 -15.94 1.49 -5.25
C GLY A 90 -14.58 2.17 -5.42
N LEU A 91 -13.54 1.59 -4.82
CA LEU A 91 -12.16 2.06 -4.89
C LEU A 91 -11.53 1.76 -6.26
N ASP A 92 -10.42 2.43 -6.54
CA ASP A 92 -9.67 2.31 -7.80
C ASP A 92 -8.43 1.40 -7.68
N GLY A 93 -8.14 0.88 -6.50
CA GLY A 93 -7.00 0.01 -6.27
C GLY A 93 -6.51 -0.01 -4.82
N ALA A 94 -5.28 -0.47 -4.64
CA ALA A 94 -4.59 -0.53 -3.35
C ALA A 94 -3.24 0.19 -3.41
N ASP A 95 -2.79 0.63 -2.26
CA ASP A 95 -1.41 1.02 -1.99
C ASP A 95 -0.81 0.01 -1.01
N LEU A 96 0.39 -0.46 -1.31
CA LEU A 96 1.15 -1.35 -0.45
C LEU A 96 2.09 -0.52 0.43
N ASP A 97 1.81 -0.49 1.72
CA ASP A 97 2.63 0.18 2.73
C ASP A 97 3.37 -0.87 3.58
N TYR A 98 4.33 -1.56 2.94
CA TYR A 98 5.05 -2.68 3.54
C TYR A 98 6.15 -2.19 4.48
N GLU A 99 5.84 -2.15 5.78
CA GLU A 99 6.75 -1.71 6.84
C GLU A 99 7.06 -2.84 7.85
N PRO A 100 8.02 -3.75 7.56
CA PRO A 100 8.40 -4.79 8.51
C PRO A 100 9.16 -4.19 9.69
N THR A 101 9.03 -4.80 10.87
CA THR A 101 9.71 -4.33 12.09
C THR A 101 11.23 -4.53 12.04
N ASP A 102 11.69 -5.59 11.40
CA ASP A 102 13.12 -5.88 11.22
C ASP A 102 13.36 -6.54 9.84
N PRO A 103 13.69 -5.74 8.81
CA PRO A 103 13.92 -6.28 7.47
C PRO A 103 15.23 -7.08 7.36
N GLY A 104 16.17 -6.91 8.30
CA GLY A 104 17.47 -7.59 8.26
C GLY A 104 18.28 -7.29 7.00
N CYS A 105 18.22 -6.06 6.49
CA CYS A 105 18.97 -5.65 5.30
C CYS A 105 20.46 -5.51 5.58
N ALA A 106 21.28 -6.10 4.72
CA ALA A 106 22.74 -5.98 4.79
C ALA A 106 23.36 -5.96 3.38
N PRO A 107 24.49 -5.25 3.20
CA PRO A 107 25.26 -5.33 1.97
C PRO A 107 25.90 -6.72 1.84
N SER A 108 25.82 -7.31 0.65
CA SER A 108 26.40 -8.59 0.28
C SER A 108 26.87 -8.54 -1.17
N GLY A 109 28.18 -8.63 -1.40
CA GLY A 109 28.75 -8.66 -2.75
C GLY A 109 28.46 -7.43 -3.61
N GLY A 110 28.28 -6.25 -3.02
CA GLY A 110 27.92 -5.02 -3.74
C GLY A 110 26.42 -4.86 -4.02
N THR A 111 25.62 -5.82 -3.58
CA THR A 111 24.15 -5.74 -3.53
C THR A 111 23.66 -5.57 -2.10
N TYR A 112 22.38 -5.23 -1.91
CA TYR A 112 21.69 -5.36 -0.64
C TYR A 112 20.79 -6.59 -0.65
N THR A 113 20.83 -7.35 0.44
CA THR A 113 19.94 -8.49 0.67
C THR A 113 19.26 -8.31 2.01
N CYS A 114 17.94 -8.48 2.05
CA CYS A 114 17.14 -8.41 3.26
C CYS A 114 16.44 -9.74 3.51
N ARG A 115 16.21 -10.09 4.78
CA ARG A 115 15.46 -11.32 5.12
C ARG A 115 14.02 -11.28 4.60
N THR A 116 13.48 -10.07 4.42
CA THR A 116 12.12 -9.81 3.93
C THR A 116 11.99 -9.78 2.40
N ASP A 117 13.07 -9.92 1.63
CA ASP A 117 13.03 -9.76 0.16
C ASP A 117 12.01 -10.68 -0.51
N ALA A 118 12.00 -11.96 -0.11
CA ALA A 118 11.08 -12.95 -0.65
C ALA A 118 9.62 -12.68 -0.23
N GLU A 119 9.41 -12.22 1.02
CA GLU A 119 8.06 -11.88 1.50
C GLU A 119 7.52 -10.65 0.76
N TYR A 120 8.30 -9.59 0.66
CA TYR A 120 7.89 -8.35 0.00
C TYR A 120 7.61 -8.59 -1.49
N THR A 121 8.49 -9.32 -2.19
CA THR A 121 8.27 -9.75 -3.58
C THR A 121 6.96 -10.53 -3.73
N ARG A 122 6.73 -11.53 -2.84
CA ARG A 122 5.48 -12.32 -2.83
C ARG A 122 4.25 -11.46 -2.59
N VAL A 123 4.32 -10.50 -1.66
CA VAL A 123 3.21 -9.59 -1.34
C VAL A 123 2.81 -8.76 -2.56
N ILE A 124 3.77 -8.17 -3.28
CA ILE A 124 3.52 -7.41 -4.51
C ILE A 124 2.81 -8.30 -5.55
N GLN A 125 3.39 -9.46 -5.84
CA GLN A 125 2.86 -10.40 -6.84
C GLN A 125 1.46 -10.91 -6.48
N THR A 126 1.24 -11.27 -5.22
CA THR A 126 -0.05 -11.80 -4.74
C THR A 126 -1.13 -10.72 -4.78
N LEU A 127 -0.80 -9.48 -4.38
CA LEU A 127 -1.72 -8.35 -4.52
C LEU A 127 -2.05 -8.09 -5.98
N ARG A 128 -1.07 -8.09 -6.89
CA ARG A 128 -1.34 -7.92 -8.32
C ARG A 128 -2.24 -9.02 -8.88
N GLN A 129 -2.02 -10.27 -8.50
CA GLN A 129 -2.89 -11.38 -8.90
C GLN A 129 -4.32 -11.21 -8.39
N GLY A 130 -4.49 -10.73 -7.15
CA GLY A 130 -5.81 -10.44 -6.58
C GLY A 130 -6.46 -9.16 -7.13
N LEU A 131 -5.65 -8.23 -7.64
CA LEU A 131 -6.03 -6.92 -8.14
C LEU A 131 -5.54 -6.74 -9.60
N PRO A 132 -6.07 -7.53 -10.55
CA PRO A 132 -5.68 -7.42 -11.94
C PRO A 132 -6.04 -6.03 -12.46
N ARG A 133 -5.24 -5.54 -13.42
CA ARG A 133 -5.51 -4.28 -14.12
C ARG A 133 -6.95 -4.29 -14.69
N PRO A 134 -7.69 -3.18 -14.61
CA PRO A 134 -7.21 -1.80 -14.46
C PRO A 134 -7.10 -1.27 -13.03
N LEU A 135 -7.22 -2.12 -12.00
CA LEU A 135 -7.00 -1.68 -10.62
C LEU A 135 -5.54 -1.24 -10.42
N ILE A 136 -5.37 -0.09 -9.76
CA ILE A 136 -4.06 0.47 -9.44
C ILE A 136 -3.45 -0.34 -8.30
N LEU A 137 -2.19 -0.77 -8.47
CA LEU A 137 -1.36 -1.19 -7.33
C LEU A 137 -0.22 -0.19 -7.18
N ALA A 138 -0.30 0.59 -6.11
CA ALA A 138 0.75 1.50 -5.70
C ALA A 138 1.63 0.85 -4.62
N ASN A 139 2.82 1.40 -4.41
CA ASN A 139 3.68 1.02 -3.30
C ASN A 139 4.30 2.26 -2.66
N ALA A 140 4.08 2.42 -1.36
CA ALA A 140 4.84 3.31 -0.49
C ALA A 140 6.19 2.65 -0.16
N ALA A 141 7.25 3.08 -0.85
CA ALA A 141 8.60 2.56 -0.66
C ALA A 141 9.39 3.44 0.32
N PHE A 142 10.19 2.82 1.19
CA PHE A 142 11.09 3.53 2.10
C PHE A 142 12.02 4.47 1.33
N HIS A 143 12.22 5.70 1.83
CA HIS A 143 13.15 6.65 1.21
C HIS A 143 14.58 6.11 1.11
N VAL A 144 15.02 5.32 2.10
CA VAL A 144 16.32 4.63 2.08
C VAL A 144 16.31 3.33 1.25
N GLY A 145 15.14 2.87 0.82
CA GLY A 145 14.94 1.55 0.26
C GLY A 145 15.42 1.39 -1.18
N ALA A 146 15.62 2.51 -1.90
CA ALA A 146 15.93 2.54 -3.33
C ALA A 146 17.42 2.77 -3.65
N TYR A 147 18.30 2.76 -2.65
CA TYR A 147 19.76 2.88 -2.84
C TYR A 147 20.55 1.94 -1.93
N GLY A 148 21.88 1.95 -2.09
CA GLY A 148 22.81 1.04 -1.42
C GLY A 148 23.66 0.22 -2.40
N GLU A 149 23.46 0.38 -3.71
CA GLU A 149 24.18 -0.36 -4.75
C GLU A 149 24.75 0.57 -5.82
N GLY A 150 25.80 0.11 -6.52
CA GLY A 150 26.37 0.80 -7.68
C GLY A 150 26.84 2.22 -7.37
N GLU A 151 26.45 3.18 -8.22
CA GLU A 151 26.74 4.61 -8.03
C GLU A 151 26.19 5.15 -6.70
N TRP A 152 25.10 4.54 -6.20
CA TRP A 152 24.42 4.93 -4.97
C TRP A 152 24.84 4.10 -3.75
N ALA A 153 25.95 3.36 -3.83
CA ALA A 153 26.42 2.49 -2.76
C ALA A 153 26.64 3.21 -1.42
N ASN A 154 27.04 4.49 -1.47
CA ASN A 154 27.34 5.31 -0.29
C ASN A 154 26.29 6.41 -0.03
N ALA A 155 25.14 6.35 -0.70
CA ALA A 155 24.07 7.32 -0.51
C ALA A 155 23.61 7.38 0.96
N GLN A 156 23.26 8.58 1.42
CA GLN A 156 22.83 8.85 2.79
C GLN A 156 21.37 9.30 2.80
N PRO A 157 20.62 9.07 3.89
CA PRO A 157 21.04 8.42 5.14
C PRO A 157 21.14 6.89 5.06
N ILE A 158 21.90 6.24 5.95
CA ILE A 158 21.87 4.77 6.09
C ILE A 158 20.99 4.39 7.29
N SER A 159 20.15 3.36 7.15
CA SER A 159 19.35 2.81 8.24
C SER A 159 19.19 1.28 8.11
N ALA A 160 18.47 0.66 9.04
CA ALA A 160 18.12 -0.76 8.97
C ALA A 160 17.28 -1.12 7.72
N TYR A 161 16.67 -0.12 7.07
CA TYR A 161 15.82 -0.28 5.88
C TYR A 161 16.57 0.04 4.57
N THR A 162 17.86 0.39 4.63
CA THR A 162 18.62 0.69 3.40
C THR A 162 18.57 -0.49 2.45
N GLY A 163 18.18 -0.24 1.20
CA GLY A 163 18.08 -1.24 0.16
C GLY A 163 16.84 -2.16 0.22
N ILE A 164 15.92 -1.96 1.18
CA ILE A 164 14.74 -2.85 1.36
C ILE A 164 13.87 -3.03 0.11
N SER A 165 13.85 -2.03 -0.78
CA SER A 165 13.03 -2.07 -2.00
C SER A 165 13.82 -2.55 -3.22
N LEU A 166 15.14 -2.69 -3.15
CA LEU A 166 15.97 -2.99 -4.32
C LEU A 166 15.64 -4.35 -4.94
N ALA A 167 15.72 -5.44 -4.16
CA ALA A 167 15.41 -6.77 -4.68
C ALA A 167 13.91 -6.95 -5.02
N PRO A 168 12.95 -6.52 -4.18
CA PRO A 168 11.53 -6.62 -4.51
C PRO A 168 11.12 -5.85 -5.78
N LEU A 169 11.60 -4.62 -5.96
CA LEU A 169 11.29 -3.85 -7.17
C LEU A 169 11.98 -4.41 -8.41
N ARG A 170 13.19 -4.97 -8.28
CA ARG A 170 13.86 -5.68 -9.39
C ARG A 170 13.07 -6.91 -9.85
N ASN A 171 12.43 -7.62 -8.92
CA ASN A 171 11.76 -8.89 -9.19
C ASN A 171 10.27 -8.75 -9.50
N ALA A 172 9.61 -7.72 -8.99
CA ALA A 172 8.17 -7.53 -9.08
C ALA A 172 7.74 -6.08 -9.36
N GLY A 173 8.67 -5.19 -9.74
CA GLY A 173 8.35 -3.79 -10.03
C GLY A 173 7.34 -3.60 -11.17
N ASP A 174 7.35 -4.50 -12.17
CA ASP A 174 6.39 -4.46 -13.30
C ASP A 174 4.93 -4.76 -12.87
N ASP A 175 4.75 -5.35 -11.69
CA ASP A 175 3.44 -5.56 -11.08
C ASP A 175 2.92 -4.29 -10.38
N LEU A 176 3.71 -3.23 -10.25
CA LEU A 176 3.28 -1.95 -9.70
C LEU A 176 2.91 -0.97 -10.82
N ASP A 177 1.94 -0.10 -10.57
CA ASP A 177 1.60 1.00 -11.48
C ASP A 177 2.17 2.34 -10.99
N VAL A 178 2.40 2.48 -9.68
CA VAL A 178 2.89 3.72 -9.04
C VAL A 178 3.84 3.36 -7.90
N ILE A 179 4.96 4.07 -7.78
CA ILE A 179 5.84 4.04 -6.60
C ILE A 179 5.80 5.42 -5.96
N MET A 180 5.52 5.46 -4.65
CA MET A 180 5.55 6.66 -3.82
C MET A 180 6.68 6.51 -2.82
N LEU A 181 7.65 7.44 -2.84
CA LEU A 181 8.77 7.40 -1.92
C LEU A 181 8.38 8.09 -0.60
N MET A 182 8.59 7.40 0.52
CA MET A 182 8.36 7.92 1.88
C MET A 182 9.49 8.88 2.32
N SER A 183 9.69 9.95 1.55
CA SER A 183 10.72 10.97 1.74
C SER A 183 10.21 12.12 2.62
N TYR A 184 9.79 11.80 3.84
CA TYR A 184 9.39 12.80 4.82
C TYR A 184 10.57 13.76 5.09
N ASP A 185 10.29 15.07 5.15
CA ASP A 185 11.28 16.12 5.45
C ASP A 185 12.50 16.18 4.49
N ALA A 186 12.33 15.76 3.23
CA ALA A 186 13.34 15.86 2.18
C ALA A 186 13.60 17.28 1.67
#